data_AF-A0A6A4HRF0-F1
#
_entry.id   AF-A0A6A4HRF0-F1
#
_cell.length_a   1.000
_cell.length_b   1.000
_cell.length_c   1.000
_cell.angle_alpha   90.00
_cell.angle_beta   90.00
_cell.angle_gamma   90.00
#
_symmetry.space_group_name_H-M   'P 1'
#
loop_
_entity.id
_entity.type
_entity.pdbx_description
1 polymer ?
#
loop_
_entity_poly.entity_id
_entity_poly.type
_entity_poly.pdbx_seq_one_letter_code
_entity_poly.pdbx_strand_id
1 'polypeptide(L)'
;MAIDEYSLNHPDNHHRKRYARILPLESSDPKFAQVEKLFLKGWCHPNKPKQDIRAVFKVLSSDESLELYTNYKSQVQAFNLLSRFKKGANEQLYFHGTRRSCALGQDSNKVLLCNSPECVLCSIIRGSFDVGKCGKSLQRSSIFDSFGTGIYTTACSSKADDYYSVGQSRQQYAGSKTASRNSRVLLLNRVVVGRPHNRRHNATHMNQPPSGHHSVVGLPGVDLNYEETVVYRNDAIRPAYLVVYEPRLEQKKQGLFPNSHDSQKSVRSYSKVFSALFKTPLAV
;
A
#
# COMPACT_ATOMS: atom_id res chain seq x y z
N MET A 1 -19.90 -25.19 10.79
CA MET A 1 -18.67 -24.48 10.37
C MET A 1 -18.70 -23.11 11.01
N ALA A 2 -17.59 -22.64 11.58
CA ALA A 2 -17.52 -21.24 12.02
C ALA A 2 -17.65 -20.34 10.78
N ILE A 3 -18.52 -19.34 10.85
CA ILE A 3 -18.66 -18.32 9.79
C ILE A 3 -17.33 -17.55 9.72
N ASP A 4 -16.78 -17.35 8.53
CA ASP A 4 -15.51 -16.64 8.35
C ASP A 4 -15.64 -15.18 8.85
N GLU A 5 -14.64 -14.67 9.59
CA GLU A 5 -14.70 -13.35 10.21
C GLU A 5 -14.88 -12.21 9.18
N TYR A 6 -14.53 -12.42 7.90
CA TYR A 6 -14.70 -11.46 6.81
C TYR A 6 -16.04 -11.61 6.07
N SER A 7 -16.91 -12.52 6.50
CA SER A 7 -18.24 -12.71 5.91
C SER A 7 -19.15 -11.51 6.16
N LEU A 8 -19.90 -11.12 5.13
CA LEU A 8 -21.00 -10.16 5.26
C LEU A 8 -22.08 -10.60 6.26
N ASN A 9 -22.24 -11.92 6.47
CA ASN A 9 -23.23 -12.52 7.35
C ASN A 9 -22.69 -12.84 8.75
N HIS A 10 -21.42 -12.51 9.02
CA HIS A 10 -20.86 -12.68 10.36
C HIS A 10 -21.53 -11.71 11.34
N PRO A 11 -21.99 -12.15 12.53
CA PRO A 11 -22.68 -11.30 13.50
C PRO A 11 -21.94 -10.00 13.83
N ASP A 12 -20.63 -10.07 14.05
CA ASP A 12 -19.78 -8.91 14.36
C ASP A 12 -19.63 -7.90 13.22
N ASN A 13 -20.10 -8.22 12.02
CA ASN A 13 -20.06 -7.33 10.86
C ASN A 13 -21.41 -6.63 10.61
N HIS A 14 -22.44 -6.87 11.44
CA HIS A 14 -23.80 -6.34 11.24
C HIS A 14 -23.99 -4.85 11.63
N HIS A 15 -22.90 -4.12 11.91
CA HIS A 15 -23.01 -2.82 12.58
C HIS A 15 -23.21 -1.60 11.67
N ARG A 16 -23.15 -1.69 10.33
CA ARG A 16 -23.41 -0.55 9.41
C ARG A 16 -24.02 -1.04 8.08
N LYS A 17 -24.70 -0.12 7.36
CA LYS A 17 -25.43 -0.30 6.09
C LYS A 17 -25.13 -1.65 5.39
N ARG A 18 -26.11 -2.55 5.29
CA ARG A 18 -26.00 -3.93 4.71
C ARG A 18 -25.25 -4.04 3.38
N TYR A 19 -25.08 -2.94 2.65
CA TYR A 19 -24.42 -2.88 1.34
C TYR A 19 -22.95 -2.41 1.37
N ALA A 20 -22.43 -1.96 2.52
CA ALA A 20 -21.05 -1.52 2.62
C ALA A 20 -20.10 -2.74 2.67
N ARG A 21 -19.18 -2.81 1.70
CA ARG A 21 -18.19 -3.89 1.60
C ARG A 21 -16.91 -3.62 2.40
N ILE A 22 -16.78 -2.45 3.01
CA ILE A 22 -15.68 -2.13 3.90
C ILE A 22 -16.19 -1.54 5.22
N LEU A 23 -15.60 -1.96 6.33
CA LEU A 23 -15.92 -1.49 7.68
C LEU A 23 -14.69 -0.81 8.29
N PRO A 24 -14.78 0.44 8.78
CA PRO A 24 -13.65 1.09 9.43
C PRO A 24 -13.29 0.34 10.72
N LEU A 25 -11.99 0.18 10.96
CA LEU A 25 -11.47 -0.29 12.23
C LEU A 25 -11.07 0.90 13.09
N GLU A 26 -11.42 0.85 14.37
CA GLU A 26 -10.95 1.80 15.36
C GLU A 26 -9.44 1.60 15.60
N SER A 27 -8.73 2.67 15.94
CA SER A 27 -7.28 2.62 16.18
C SER A 27 -6.88 1.73 17.37
N SER A 28 -7.82 1.49 18.29
CA SER A 28 -7.65 0.57 19.43
C SER A 28 -7.85 -0.91 19.05
N ASP A 29 -8.33 -1.22 17.84
CA ASP A 29 -8.56 -2.59 17.40
C ASP A 29 -7.22 -3.35 17.23
N PRO A 30 -7.04 -4.54 17.82
CA PRO A 30 -5.82 -5.33 17.64
C PRO A 30 -5.45 -5.63 16.18
N LYS A 31 -6.45 -5.78 15.30
CA LYS A 31 -6.25 -5.97 13.86
C LYS A 31 -5.72 -4.68 13.22
N PHE A 32 -6.15 -3.50 13.65
CA PHE A 32 -5.56 -2.22 13.21
C PHE A 32 -4.06 -2.20 13.53
N ALA A 33 -3.70 -2.49 14.79
CA ALA A 33 -2.30 -2.52 15.23
C ALA A 33 -1.46 -3.57 14.46
N GLN A 34 -2.04 -4.73 14.14
CA GLN A 34 -1.40 -5.73 13.30
C GLN A 34 -1.11 -5.20 11.88
N VAL A 35 -2.11 -4.58 11.25
CA VAL A 35 -1.98 -4.00 9.90
C VAL A 35 -0.94 -2.89 9.89
N GLU A 36 -0.95 -2.02 10.90
CA GLU A 36 0.02 -0.95 11.04
C GLU A 36 1.45 -1.50 11.18
N LYS A 37 1.66 -2.48 12.05
CA LYS A 37 2.95 -3.13 12.23
C LYS A 37 3.46 -3.75 10.92
N LEU A 38 2.60 -4.44 10.17
CA LEU A 38 2.97 -5.02 8.88
C LEU A 38 3.34 -3.95 7.86
N PHE A 39 2.55 -2.87 7.79
CA PHE A 39 2.76 -1.79 6.85
C PHE A 39 4.08 -1.04 7.12
N LEU A 40 4.33 -0.66 8.38
CA LEU A 40 5.56 0.04 8.76
C LEU A 40 6.79 -0.85 8.59
N LYS A 41 6.71 -2.13 8.96
CA LYS A 41 7.79 -3.10 8.74
C LYS A 41 8.09 -3.31 7.26
N GLY A 42 7.06 -3.33 6.42
CA GLY A 42 7.17 -3.48 4.96
C GLY A 42 7.61 -2.21 4.22
N TRP A 43 7.78 -1.08 4.92
CA TRP A 43 8.20 0.18 4.31
C TRP A 43 9.73 0.25 4.18
N CYS A 44 10.28 -0.62 3.32
CA CYS A 44 11.72 -0.88 3.22
C CYS A 44 12.49 0.05 2.27
N HIS A 45 11.84 0.82 1.39
CA HIS A 45 12.55 1.70 0.45
C HIS A 45 13.12 2.94 1.17
N PRO A 46 14.45 3.12 1.23
CA PRO A 46 15.06 4.21 2.00
C PRO A 46 14.77 5.60 1.40
N ASN A 47 14.57 5.68 0.08
CA ASN A 47 14.36 6.93 -0.64
C ASN A 47 12.89 7.39 -0.64
N LYS A 48 11.97 6.59 -0.09
CA LYS A 48 10.56 6.96 -0.03
C LYS A 48 10.26 7.73 1.26
N PRO A 49 9.45 8.80 1.21
CA PRO A 49 9.05 9.50 2.42
C PRO A 49 8.35 8.53 3.38
N LYS A 50 8.57 8.73 4.68
CA LYS A 50 7.83 7.99 5.71
C LYS A 50 6.34 8.27 5.55
N GLN A 51 5.52 7.26 5.82
CA GLN A 51 4.07 7.33 5.71
C GLN A 51 3.43 7.11 7.07
N ASP A 52 2.28 7.73 7.27
CA ASP A 52 1.39 7.46 8.40
C ASP A 52 0.11 6.83 7.90
N ILE A 53 -0.41 5.85 8.66
CA ILE A 53 -1.71 5.24 8.39
C ILE A 53 -2.79 6.17 8.92
N ARG A 54 -3.70 6.55 8.03
CA ARG A 54 -4.84 7.41 8.32
C ARG A 54 -6.06 6.60 8.73
N ALA A 55 -6.26 5.45 8.09
CA ALA A 55 -7.38 4.56 8.37
C ALA A 55 -7.09 3.14 7.88
N VAL A 56 -7.70 2.17 8.56
CA VAL A 56 -7.76 0.78 8.10
C VAL A 56 -9.23 0.38 8.04
N PHE A 57 -9.61 -0.24 6.94
CA PHE A 57 -10.95 -0.81 6.79
C PHE A 57 -10.86 -2.32 6.60
N LYS A 58 -11.63 -3.08 7.35
CA LYS A 58 -11.87 -4.51 7.10
C LYS A 58 -12.71 -4.66 5.84
N VAL A 59 -12.28 -5.52 4.93
CA VAL A 59 -12.99 -5.80 3.67
C VAL A 59 -13.88 -7.02 3.86
N LEU A 60 -15.18 -6.85 3.65
CA LEU A 60 -16.16 -7.92 3.75
C LEU A 60 -16.39 -8.59 2.41
N SER A 61 -16.67 -9.89 2.42
CA SER A 61 -16.94 -10.70 1.24
C SER A 61 -18.21 -11.55 1.40
N SER A 62 -18.79 -11.97 0.28
CA SER A 62 -19.89 -12.94 0.31
C SER A 62 -19.40 -14.30 0.77
N ASP A 63 -20.29 -15.09 1.37
CA ASP A 63 -19.98 -16.45 1.82
C ASP A 63 -19.51 -17.33 0.66
N GLU A 64 -20.16 -17.24 -0.50
CA GLU A 64 -19.75 -17.96 -1.72
C GLU A 64 -18.29 -17.67 -2.10
N SER A 65 -17.88 -16.39 -2.04
CA SER A 65 -16.50 -16.03 -2.35
C SER A 65 -15.52 -16.59 -1.31
N LEU A 66 -15.89 -16.54 -0.03
CA LEU A 66 -15.06 -17.04 1.07
C LEU A 66 -15.00 -18.57 1.13
N GLU A 67 -16.04 -19.26 0.70
CA GLU A 67 -16.09 -20.72 0.61
C GLU A 67 -15.06 -21.24 -0.40
N LEU A 68 -15.01 -20.65 -1.60
CA LEU A 68 -14.00 -20.99 -2.60
C LEU A 68 -12.56 -20.85 -2.05
N TYR A 69 -12.31 -19.77 -1.31
CA TYR A 69 -11.03 -19.53 -0.66
C TYR A 69 -10.72 -20.56 0.44
N THR A 70 -11.68 -20.82 1.31
CA THR A 70 -11.54 -21.74 2.44
C THR A 70 -11.36 -23.19 1.96
N ASN A 71 -12.06 -23.58 0.89
CA ASN A 71 -11.90 -24.87 0.24
C ASN A 71 -10.50 -25.01 -0.35
N TYR A 72 -10.01 -24.01 -1.09
CA TYR A 72 -8.65 -24.02 -1.60
C TYR A 72 -7.60 -24.08 -0.48
N LYS A 73 -7.75 -23.24 0.56
CA LYS A 73 -6.87 -23.25 1.74
C LYS A 73 -6.81 -24.64 2.40
N SER A 74 -7.95 -25.30 2.55
CA SER A 74 -8.06 -26.64 3.15
C SER A 74 -7.38 -27.71 2.29
N GLN A 75 -7.54 -27.64 0.96
CA GLN A 75 -6.85 -28.53 0.02
C GLN A 75 -5.33 -28.38 0.10
N VAL A 76 -4.83 -27.13 0.10
CA VAL A 76 -3.39 -26.85 0.23
C VAL A 76 -2.86 -27.33 1.58
N GLN A 77 -3.61 -27.15 2.66
CA GLN A 77 -3.24 -27.66 3.98
C GLN A 77 -3.14 -29.18 3.98
N ALA A 78 -4.12 -29.90 3.42
CA ALA A 78 -4.09 -31.35 3.30
C ALA A 78 -2.89 -31.83 2.47
N PHE A 79 -2.64 -31.20 1.32
CA PHE A 79 -1.47 -31.51 0.48
C PHE A 79 -0.15 -31.29 1.24
N ASN A 80 -0.03 -30.19 1.98
CA ASN A 80 1.18 -29.86 2.74
C ASN A 80 1.43 -30.84 3.90
N LEU A 81 0.37 -31.33 4.55
CA LEU A 81 0.48 -32.39 5.57
C LEU A 81 1.06 -33.68 4.96
N LEU A 82 0.58 -34.09 3.79
CA LEU A 82 1.08 -35.29 3.08
C LEU A 82 2.52 -35.12 2.59
N SER A 83 2.91 -33.91 2.19
CA SER A 83 4.26 -33.61 1.68
C SER A 83 5.28 -33.21 2.75
N ARG A 84 4.97 -33.44 4.04
CA ARG A 84 5.82 -33.09 5.21
C ARG A 84 6.16 -31.59 5.32
N PHE A 85 5.40 -30.72 4.67
CA PHE A 85 5.55 -29.27 4.78
C PHE A 85 4.75 -28.74 5.99
N LYS A 86 5.45 -28.45 7.09
CA LYS A 86 4.85 -28.20 8.42
C LYS A 86 4.22 -26.81 8.62
N LYS A 87 3.86 -26.07 7.55
CA LYS A 87 3.27 -24.71 7.67
C LYS A 87 1.77 -24.66 7.38
N GLY A 88 1.06 -25.80 7.46
CA GLY A 88 -0.37 -25.87 7.12
C GLY A 88 -0.62 -25.34 5.71
N ALA A 89 -1.60 -24.45 5.53
CA ALA A 89 -1.82 -23.76 4.24
C ALA A 89 -0.79 -22.66 3.93
N ASN A 90 0.07 -22.28 4.89
CA ASN A 90 0.98 -21.13 4.81
C ASN A 90 0.23 -19.86 4.34
N GLU A 91 -0.86 -19.53 5.03
CA GLU A 91 -1.60 -18.29 4.79
C GLU A 91 -0.79 -17.10 5.33
N GLN A 92 -0.62 -16.08 4.49
CA GLN A 92 0.11 -14.86 4.81
C GLN A 92 -0.74 -13.63 4.52
N LEU A 93 -0.45 -12.52 5.21
CA LEU A 93 -1.00 -11.21 4.88
C LEU A 93 -0.01 -10.45 3.99
N TYR A 94 -0.36 -10.23 2.72
CA TYR A 94 0.50 -9.52 1.76
C TYR A 94 -0.19 -8.35 1.07
N PHE A 95 0.60 -7.31 0.82
CA PHE A 95 0.17 -6.08 0.17
C PHE A 95 0.02 -6.27 -1.34
N HIS A 96 -0.97 -5.58 -1.89
CA HIS A 96 -1.21 -5.44 -3.33
C HIS A 96 -1.54 -3.97 -3.62
N GLY A 97 -0.75 -3.34 -4.48
CA GLY A 97 -1.02 -2.01 -4.99
C GLY A 97 -1.76 -2.07 -6.32
N THR A 98 -2.73 -1.19 -6.50
CA THR A 98 -3.54 -1.14 -7.71
C THR A 98 -4.14 0.24 -7.94
N ARG A 99 -4.78 0.42 -9.10
CA ARG A 99 -5.42 1.68 -9.50
C ARG A 99 -6.72 1.92 -8.72
N ARG A 100 -6.82 3.11 -8.13
CA ARG A 100 -8.05 3.64 -7.53
C ARG A 100 -8.50 4.86 -8.31
N SER A 101 -9.69 4.77 -8.91
CA SER A 101 -10.32 5.86 -9.67
C SER A 101 -11.50 6.48 -8.91
N CYS A 102 -11.54 6.28 -7.57
CA CYS A 102 -12.58 6.81 -6.70
C CYS A 102 -12.08 7.32 -5.34
N ALA A 103 -12.96 7.97 -4.58
CA ALA A 103 -12.68 8.48 -3.24
C ALA A 103 -12.84 7.44 -2.12
N LEU A 104 -12.94 6.14 -2.44
CA LEU A 104 -13.12 5.08 -1.44
C LEU A 104 -12.03 5.15 -0.36
N GLY A 105 -12.43 5.16 0.91
CA GLY A 105 -11.56 5.20 2.08
C GLY A 105 -10.96 6.58 2.39
N GLN A 106 -11.28 7.63 1.63
CA GLN A 106 -10.71 8.97 1.86
C GLN A 106 -11.11 9.58 3.22
N ASP A 107 -12.29 9.20 3.72
CA ASP A 107 -12.80 9.52 5.04
C ASP A 107 -13.74 8.40 5.52
N SER A 108 -14.24 8.52 6.76
CA SER A 108 -15.13 7.54 7.39
C SER A 108 -16.49 7.37 6.70
N ASN A 109 -16.89 8.31 5.82
CA ASN A 109 -18.16 8.28 5.10
C ASN A 109 -18.02 7.70 3.68
N LYS A 110 -16.82 7.72 3.08
CA LYS A 110 -16.56 7.18 1.74
C LYS A 110 -16.29 5.67 1.77
N VAL A 111 -17.31 4.90 2.15
CA VAL A 111 -17.24 3.43 2.30
C VAL A 111 -17.98 2.62 1.22
N LEU A 112 -18.63 3.31 0.27
CA LEU A 112 -19.34 2.65 -0.83
C LEU A 112 -18.43 2.50 -2.05
N LEU A 113 -18.40 1.29 -2.61
CA LEU A 113 -17.64 0.98 -3.82
C LEU A 113 -18.29 1.65 -5.02
N CYS A 114 -17.49 2.24 -5.91
CA CYS A 114 -18.02 2.71 -7.19
C CYS A 114 -18.17 1.55 -8.17
N ASN A 115 -18.99 1.75 -9.21
CA ASN A 115 -19.22 0.71 -10.22
C ASN A 115 -18.31 0.79 -11.45
N SER A 116 -17.42 1.79 -11.51
CA SER A 116 -16.55 2.03 -12.67
C SER A 116 -15.57 0.86 -12.90
N PRO A 117 -15.47 0.31 -14.12
CA PRO A 117 -14.49 -0.72 -14.46
C PRO A 117 -13.04 -0.20 -14.38
N GLU A 118 -12.83 1.10 -14.53
CA GLU A 118 -11.51 1.74 -14.39
C GLU A 118 -11.00 1.76 -12.95
N CYS A 119 -11.89 1.59 -11.97
CA CYS A 119 -11.49 1.48 -10.57
C CYS A 119 -11.16 0.02 -10.23
N VAL A 120 -9.93 -0.40 -10.56
CA VAL A 120 -9.45 -1.78 -10.32
C VAL A 120 -9.59 -2.14 -8.83
N LEU A 121 -9.30 -1.22 -7.92
CA LEU A 121 -9.50 -1.39 -6.48
C LEU A 121 -10.95 -1.80 -6.14
N CYS A 122 -11.95 -1.02 -6.58
CA CYS A 122 -13.35 -1.35 -6.31
C CYS A 122 -13.79 -2.64 -7.00
N SER A 123 -13.23 -2.95 -8.16
CA SER A 123 -13.50 -4.20 -8.86
C SER A 123 -12.97 -5.41 -8.10
N ILE A 124 -11.75 -5.33 -7.55
CA ILE A 124 -11.17 -6.38 -6.69
C ILE A 124 -12.00 -6.53 -5.40
N ILE A 125 -12.38 -5.43 -4.74
CA ILE A 125 -13.18 -5.53 -3.52
C ILE A 125 -14.57 -6.12 -3.81
N ARG A 126 -15.21 -5.76 -4.93
CA ARG A 126 -16.52 -6.33 -5.30
C ARG A 126 -16.45 -7.81 -5.62
N GLY A 127 -15.55 -8.19 -6.54
CA GLY A 127 -15.54 -9.50 -7.20
C GLY A 127 -14.33 -10.38 -6.91
N SER A 128 -13.46 -10.00 -5.97
CA SER A 128 -12.15 -10.63 -5.73
C SER A 128 -11.17 -10.45 -6.89
N PHE A 129 -10.00 -11.07 -6.76
CA PHE A 129 -8.95 -11.10 -7.77
C PHE A 129 -9.29 -12.06 -8.91
N ASP A 130 -8.78 -11.73 -10.10
CA ASP A 130 -8.98 -12.51 -11.31
C ASP A 130 -7.67 -12.58 -12.11
N VAL A 131 -7.03 -13.75 -12.11
CA VAL A 131 -5.82 -14.06 -12.90
C VAL A 131 -6.04 -13.81 -14.38
N GLY A 132 -7.27 -14.01 -14.87
CA GLY A 132 -7.65 -13.72 -16.25
C GLY A 132 -7.57 -12.23 -16.59
N LYS A 133 -7.44 -11.33 -15.62
CA LYS A 133 -7.21 -9.89 -15.84
C LYS A 133 -5.76 -9.47 -15.65
N CYS A 134 -4.87 -10.37 -15.21
CA CYS A 134 -3.43 -10.13 -15.11
C CYS A 134 -2.77 -10.16 -16.50
N GLY A 135 -1.63 -9.47 -16.67
CA GLY A 135 -0.85 -9.48 -17.92
C GLY A 135 -1.48 -8.79 -19.15
N LYS A 136 -2.75 -8.37 -19.09
CA LYS A 136 -3.50 -7.83 -20.25
C LYS A 136 -3.23 -6.36 -20.60
N SER A 137 -2.29 -5.69 -19.93
CA SER A 137 -1.94 -4.31 -20.24
C SER A 137 -0.60 -4.28 -20.96
N LEU A 138 -0.65 -4.00 -22.27
CA LEU A 138 0.51 -3.90 -23.17
C LEU A 138 1.58 -2.88 -22.73
N GLN A 139 1.26 -1.99 -21.79
CA GLN A 139 2.18 -0.99 -21.23
C GLN A 139 2.86 -1.42 -19.93
N ARG A 140 2.52 -2.60 -19.38
CA ARG A 140 2.96 -3.06 -18.04
C ARG A 140 3.96 -4.22 -18.05
N SER A 141 4.22 -4.85 -19.19
CA SER A 141 4.77 -6.21 -19.21
C SER A 141 6.28 -6.36 -18.99
N SER A 142 7.09 -5.29 -19.01
CA SER A 142 8.55 -5.44 -18.91
C SER A 142 9.14 -5.18 -17.51
N ILE A 143 8.49 -4.38 -16.67
CA ILE A 143 9.07 -3.93 -15.38
C ILE A 143 8.56 -4.78 -14.20
N PHE A 144 7.37 -5.38 -14.31
CA PHE A 144 6.68 -5.98 -13.15
C PHE A 144 6.23 -7.43 -13.35
N ASP A 145 6.36 -8.02 -14.54
CA ASP A 145 5.92 -9.39 -14.82
C ASP A 145 7.08 -10.40 -14.67
N SER A 146 7.82 -10.30 -13.56
CA SER A 146 8.99 -11.14 -13.29
C SER A 146 8.72 -12.64 -13.32
N PHE A 147 7.50 -13.07 -13.01
CA PHE A 147 7.09 -14.48 -12.97
C PHE A 147 5.80 -14.74 -13.78
N GLY A 148 5.63 -14.00 -14.88
CA GLY A 148 4.54 -14.17 -15.84
C GLY A 148 3.15 -13.81 -15.32
N THR A 149 2.12 -14.43 -15.88
CA THR A 149 0.71 -14.04 -15.66
C THR A 149 0.17 -14.63 -14.37
N GLY A 150 0.20 -13.83 -13.30
CA GLY A 150 -0.35 -14.19 -12.00
C GLY A 150 -0.68 -12.96 -11.15
N ILE A 151 -1.18 -13.19 -9.95
CA ILE A 151 -1.51 -12.14 -8.99
C ILE A 151 -0.28 -11.88 -8.11
N TYR A 152 0.33 -10.71 -8.28
CA TYR A 152 1.52 -10.29 -7.54
C TYR A 152 1.14 -9.63 -6.21
N THR A 153 1.80 -10.07 -5.16
CA THR A 153 1.68 -9.57 -3.79
C THR A 153 3.06 -9.50 -3.15
N THR A 154 3.20 -8.76 -2.05
CA THR A 154 4.48 -8.64 -1.35
C THR A 154 4.29 -8.30 0.12
N ALA A 155 5.23 -8.72 0.97
CA ALA A 155 5.33 -8.22 2.35
C ALA A 155 5.84 -6.75 2.39
N CYS A 156 6.46 -6.27 1.32
CA CYS A 156 7.03 -4.93 1.21
C CYS A 156 5.97 -3.91 0.78
N SER A 157 5.29 -3.26 1.75
CA SER A 157 4.28 -2.22 1.50
C SER A 157 4.79 -1.10 0.60
N SER A 158 6.05 -0.70 0.76
CA SER A 158 6.69 0.32 -0.08
C SER A 158 6.90 -0.14 -1.53
N LYS A 159 7.06 -1.44 -1.81
CA LYS A 159 7.04 -1.96 -3.19
C LYS A 159 5.63 -2.00 -3.76
N ALA A 160 4.65 -2.43 -2.96
CA ALA A 160 3.25 -2.39 -3.38
C ALA A 160 2.80 -0.95 -3.74
N ASP A 161 3.30 0.07 -3.05
CA ASP A 161 3.06 1.49 -3.36
C ASP A 161 3.52 1.92 -4.77
N ASP A 162 4.52 1.28 -5.36
CA ASP A 162 4.94 1.58 -6.74
C ASP A 162 3.84 1.27 -7.75
N TYR A 163 3.09 0.18 -7.52
CA TYR A 163 1.96 -0.22 -8.36
C TYR A 163 0.78 0.76 -8.31
N TYR A 164 0.65 1.52 -7.21
CA TYR A 164 -0.31 2.63 -7.15
C TYR A 164 0.16 3.81 -8.01
N SER A 165 1.44 4.16 -7.91
CA SER A 165 2.04 5.34 -8.54
C SER A 165 2.10 5.24 -10.07
N VAL A 166 2.43 4.06 -10.61
CA VAL A 166 2.53 3.82 -12.06
C VAL A 166 1.16 3.84 -12.76
N GLY A 167 0.08 3.59 -12.01
CA GLY A 167 -1.28 3.49 -12.56
C GLY A 167 -2.07 4.80 -12.60
N GLN A 168 -1.52 5.92 -12.14
CA GLN A 168 -2.23 7.20 -12.17
C GLN A 168 -2.00 7.94 -13.48
N SER A 169 -2.99 7.93 -14.38
CA SER A 169 -3.14 9.05 -15.32
C SER A 169 -3.52 10.30 -14.52
N ARG A 170 -2.97 11.45 -14.90
CA ARG A 170 -3.02 12.78 -14.24
C ARG A 170 -4.41 13.36 -13.93
N GLN A 171 -5.48 12.59 -14.04
CA GLN A 171 -6.84 13.01 -13.70
C GLN A 171 -7.06 12.85 -12.19
N GLN A 172 -6.40 13.74 -11.46
CA GLN A 172 -6.67 14.03 -10.08
C GLN A 172 -8.16 14.36 -9.93
N TYR A 173 -8.78 13.89 -8.84
CA TYR A 173 -10.11 14.31 -8.42
C TYR A 173 -10.17 15.84 -8.33
N ALA A 174 -10.66 16.51 -9.38
CA ALA A 174 -10.71 17.98 -9.48
C ALA A 174 -11.84 18.61 -8.63
N GLY A 175 -12.53 17.83 -7.80
CA GLY A 175 -13.78 18.24 -7.15
C GLY A 175 -13.71 18.60 -5.67
N SER A 176 -12.58 18.47 -4.97
CA SER A 176 -12.50 18.85 -3.55
C SER A 176 -11.21 19.58 -3.23
N LYS A 177 -11.32 20.86 -2.87
CA LYS A 177 -10.20 21.72 -2.45
C LYS A 177 -9.74 21.42 -1.01
N THR A 178 -10.39 20.51 -0.28
CA THR A 178 -10.18 20.32 1.17
C THR A 178 -9.87 18.87 1.61
N ALA A 179 -10.07 17.87 0.75
CA ALA A 179 -9.81 16.47 1.12
C ALA A 179 -8.40 16.05 0.66
N SER A 180 -7.55 15.64 1.62
CA SER A 180 -6.12 15.29 1.46
C SER A 180 -5.79 14.76 0.06
N ARG A 181 -5.19 15.65 -0.76
CA ARG A 181 -4.77 15.40 -2.15
C ARG A 181 -3.72 14.28 -2.27
N ASN A 182 -3.26 13.72 -1.15
CA ASN A 182 -2.14 12.79 -1.06
C ASN A 182 -2.51 11.43 -0.43
N SER A 183 -3.77 11.19 -0.06
CA SER A 183 -4.16 9.88 0.49
C SER A 183 -4.03 8.77 -0.55
N ARG A 184 -3.19 7.78 -0.24
CA ARG A 184 -2.94 6.58 -1.04
C ARG A 184 -3.62 5.39 -0.38
N VAL A 185 -3.78 4.31 -1.15
CA VAL A 185 -4.38 3.09 -0.64
C VAL A 185 -3.62 1.84 -1.09
N LEU A 186 -3.55 0.86 -0.21
CA LEU A 186 -3.11 -0.51 -0.52
C LEU A 186 -4.16 -1.50 -0.03
N LEU A 187 -4.26 -2.63 -0.74
CA LEU A 187 -4.96 -3.80 -0.21
C LEU A 187 -3.97 -4.65 0.58
N LEU A 188 -4.34 -5.09 1.77
CA LEU A 188 -3.69 -6.18 2.48
C LEU A 188 -4.59 -7.41 2.38
N ASN A 189 -4.02 -8.52 1.92
CA ASN A 189 -4.79 -9.66 1.44
C ASN A 189 -4.40 -10.93 2.19
N ARG A 190 -5.37 -11.79 2.45
CA ARG A 190 -5.12 -13.18 2.89
C ARG A 190 -4.69 -13.98 1.68
N VAL A 191 -3.44 -14.43 1.66
CA VAL A 191 -2.82 -15.17 0.54
C VAL A 191 -2.44 -16.57 1.01
N VAL A 192 -3.00 -17.60 0.38
CA VAL A 192 -2.57 -18.99 0.56
C VAL A 192 -1.31 -19.20 -0.26
N VAL A 193 -0.16 -18.98 0.38
CA VAL A 193 1.15 -19.17 -0.26
C VAL A 193 1.42 -20.66 -0.48
N GLY A 194 0.91 -21.53 0.38
CA GLY A 194 1.16 -22.96 0.35
C GLY A 194 2.66 -23.27 0.40
N ARG A 195 3.07 -24.29 -0.35
CA ARG A 195 4.49 -24.58 -0.59
C ARG A 195 5.03 -23.64 -1.70
N PRO A 196 5.90 -22.67 -1.38
CA PRO A 196 6.40 -21.71 -2.36
C PRO A 196 7.54 -22.30 -3.19
N HIS A 197 7.56 -21.97 -4.49
CA HIS A 197 8.71 -22.20 -5.34
C HIS A 197 9.59 -20.95 -5.35
N ASN A 198 10.71 -20.99 -4.62
CA ASN A 198 11.61 -19.85 -4.51
C ASN A 198 12.47 -19.71 -5.77
N ARG A 199 12.52 -18.51 -6.36
CA ARG A 199 13.36 -18.19 -7.53
C ARG A 199 14.12 -16.90 -7.31
N ARG A 200 15.36 -16.83 -7.83
CA ARG A 200 16.18 -15.60 -7.84
C ARG A 200 16.18 -14.90 -9.19
N HIS A 201 15.92 -15.66 -10.26
CA HIS A 201 15.83 -15.17 -11.63
C HIS A 201 14.38 -15.03 -12.05
N ASN A 202 14.11 -14.12 -12.97
CA ASN A 202 12.80 -13.96 -13.61
C ASN A 202 12.42 -15.21 -14.45
N ALA A 203 11.13 -15.44 -14.62
CA ALA A 203 10.53 -16.35 -15.60
C ALA A 203 9.18 -15.77 -16.05
N THR A 204 9.26 -14.87 -17.02
CA THR A 204 8.14 -14.09 -17.56
C THR A 204 7.07 -14.94 -18.26
N HIS A 205 7.36 -16.21 -18.59
CA HIS A 205 6.43 -17.10 -19.29
C HIS A 205 5.60 -18.00 -18.36
N MET A 206 5.74 -17.86 -17.04
CA MET A 206 4.98 -18.69 -16.11
C MET A 206 3.50 -18.28 -16.06
N ASN A 207 2.62 -19.27 -16.07
CA ASN A 207 1.18 -19.12 -15.88
C ASN A 207 0.65 -20.01 -14.73
N GLN A 208 1.54 -20.78 -14.10
CA GLN A 208 1.27 -21.63 -12.96
C GLN A 208 2.58 -21.91 -12.18
N PRO A 209 2.51 -22.26 -10.88
CA PRO A 209 3.68 -22.73 -10.16
C PRO A 209 4.12 -24.10 -10.70
N PRO A 210 5.40 -24.50 -10.52
CA PRO A 210 5.86 -25.84 -10.86
C PRO A 210 5.12 -26.91 -10.06
N SER A 211 5.14 -28.16 -10.55
CA SER A 211 4.50 -29.28 -9.86
C SER A 211 4.93 -29.37 -8.38
N GLY A 212 3.97 -29.66 -7.51
CA GLY A 212 4.17 -29.72 -6.05
C GLY A 212 4.27 -28.37 -5.34
N HIS A 213 4.09 -27.24 -6.05
CA HIS A 213 4.11 -25.90 -5.48
C HIS A 213 2.78 -25.18 -5.74
N HIS A 214 2.51 -24.14 -4.94
CA HIS A 214 1.23 -23.41 -4.96
C HIS A 214 1.40 -21.92 -5.29
N SER A 215 2.63 -21.43 -5.19
CA SER A 215 3.02 -20.05 -5.46
C SER A 215 4.47 -20.02 -5.94
N VAL A 216 4.87 -18.88 -6.49
CA VAL A 216 6.26 -18.54 -6.79
C VAL A 216 6.67 -17.38 -5.88
N VAL A 217 7.83 -17.50 -5.25
CA VAL A 217 8.41 -16.43 -4.43
C VAL A 217 9.72 -15.97 -5.06
N GLY A 218 9.73 -14.75 -5.57
CA GLY A 218 10.91 -14.07 -6.07
C GLY A 218 11.76 -13.55 -4.91
N LEU A 219 12.98 -14.05 -4.78
CA LEU A 219 13.93 -13.65 -3.75
C LEU A 219 14.81 -12.49 -4.24
N PRO A 220 15.13 -11.52 -3.37
CA PRO A 220 15.99 -10.42 -3.74
C PRO A 220 17.45 -10.86 -3.99
N GLY A 221 18.19 -10.03 -4.74
CA GLY A 221 19.64 -10.10 -4.87
C GLY A 221 20.18 -10.36 -6.27
N VAL A 222 19.32 -10.66 -7.25
CA VAL A 222 19.72 -10.74 -8.67
C VAL A 222 18.80 -9.88 -9.52
N ASP A 223 17.59 -10.37 -9.82
CA ASP A 223 16.66 -9.66 -10.69
C ASP A 223 15.66 -8.79 -9.91
N LEU A 224 15.60 -8.97 -8.58
CA LEU A 224 14.66 -8.28 -7.70
C LEU A 224 15.39 -7.57 -6.56
N ASN A 225 14.93 -6.36 -6.25
CA ASN A 225 15.38 -5.61 -5.07
C ASN A 225 14.60 -5.98 -3.80
N TYR A 226 13.37 -6.48 -3.94
CA TYR A 226 12.52 -6.88 -2.83
C TYR A 226 11.67 -8.09 -3.21
N GLU A 227 11.33 -8.89 -2.20
CA GLU A 227 10.55 -10.11 -2.37
C GLU A 227 9.17 -9.85 -3.00
N GLU A 228 8.78 -10.75 -3.89
CA GLU A 228 7.42 -10.82 -4.45
C GLU A 228 6.89 -12.24 -4.36
N THR A 229 5.61 -12.37 -4.04
CA THR A 229 4.88 -13.62 -4.05
C THR A 229 3.80 -13.57 -5.12
N VAL A 230 3.81 -14.56 -6.01
CA VAL A 230 2.86 -14.69 -7.11
C VAL A 230 2.02 -15.95 -6.91
N VAL A 231 0.70 -15.76 -6.94
CA VAL A 231 -0.28 -16.86 -6.97
C VAL A 231 -1.00 -16.87 -8.32
N TYR A 232 -1.32 -18.07 -8.80
CA TYR A 232 -1.86 -18.30 -10.14
C TYR A 232 -3.29 -18.84 -10.13
N ARG A 233 -3.99 -18.69 -8.99
CA ARG A 233 -5.39 -19.09 -8.81
C ARG A 233 -6.18 -17.99 -8.12
N ASN A 234 -7.40 -17.73 -8.59
CA ASN A 234 -8.31 -16.75 -7.99
C ASN A 234 -8.64 -17.11 -6.54
N ASP A 235 -8.72 -18.40 -6.23
CA ASP A 235 -9.08 -18.91 -4.90
C ASP A 235 -7.94 -18.82 -3.88
N ALA A 236 -6.71 -18.51 -4.33
CA ALA A 236 -5.55 -18.41 -3.45
C ALA A 236 -5.48 -17.10 -2.67
N ILE A 237 -6.36 -16.14 -2.93
CA ILE A 237 -6.27 -14.80 -2.36
C ILE A 237 -7.64 -14.17 -2.09
N ARG A 238 -7.78 -13.50 -0.95
CA ARG A 238 -8.94 -12.64 -0.66
C ARG A 238 -8.50 -11.29 -0.09
N PRO A 239 -9.10 -10.16 -0.51
CA PRO A 239 -8.84 -8.88 0.12
C PRO A 239 -9.36 -8.91 1.56
N ALA A 240 -8.51 -8.52 2.50
CA ALA A 240 -8.83 -8.57 3.93
C ALA A 240 -8.93 -7.16 4.52
N TYR A 241 -8.04 -6.26 4.12
CA TYR A 241 -8.06 -4.87 4.57
C TYR A 241 -7.76 -3.89 3.45
N LEU A 242 -8.35 -2.71 3.54
CA LEU A 242 -7.97 -1.52 2.80
C LEU A 242 -7.19 -0.60 3.75
N VAL A 243 -5.92 -0.36 3.43
CA VAL A 243 -5.04 0.53 4.21
C VAL A 243 -5.00 1.88 3.52
N VAL A 244 -5.35 2.94 4.23
CA VAL A 244 -5.29 4.33 3.76
C VAL A 244 -4.15 5.02 4.47
N TYR A 245 -3.23 5.60 3.72
CA TYR A 245 -2.01 6.21 4.25
C TYR A 245 -1.65 7.47 3.48
N GLU A 246 -0.82 8.31 4.09
CA GLU A 246 -0.33 9.54 3.49
C GLU A 246 1.09 9.86 3.97
N PRO A 247 1.84 10.70 3.23
CA PRO A 247 3.17 11.11 3.67
C PRO A 247 3.12 11.77 5.04
N ARG A 248 4.02 11.34 5.92
CA ARG A 248 4.18 11.96 7.23
C ARG A 248 4.57 13.42 7.05
N LEU A 249 3.80 14.33 7.64
CA LEU A 249 4.17 15.73 7.68
C LEU A 249 5.35 15.90 8.64
N GLU A 250 6.50 16.32 8.14
CA GLU A 250 7.62 16.67 9.01
C GLU A 250 7.25 17.90 9.83
N GLN A 251 7.23 17.74 11.15
CA GLN A 251 7.11 18.87 12.07
C GLN A 251 8.39 19.69 11.95
N LYS A 252 8.32 20.87 11.31
CA LYS A 252 9.40 21.86 11.40
C LYS A 252 9.61 22.15 12.88
N LYS A 253 10.73 21.74 13.46
CA LYS A 253 11.20 22.27 14.75
C LYS A 253 11.30 23.79 14.57
N GLN A 254 10.37 24.54 15.16
CA GLN A 254 10.59 25.97 15.35
C GLN A 254 11.83 26.08 16.22
N GLY A 255 12.93 26.52 15.62
CA GLY A 255 14.13 26.86 16.35
C GLY A 255 13.75 27.91 17.38
N LEU A 256 13.91 27.57 18.66
CA LEU A 256 13.99 28.54 19.74
C LEU A 256 15.21 29.41 19.42
N PHE A 257 14.99 30.58 18.81
CA PHE A 257 16.02 31.61 18.78
C PHE A 257 16.27 32.02 20.24
N PRO A 258 17.52 32.00 20.75
CA PRO A 258 17.77 32.59 22.05
C PRO A 258 17.54 34.09 21.94
N ASN A 259 16.58 34.60 22.73
CA ASN A 259 16.39 36.02 22.96
C ASN A 259 17.67 36.58 23.58
N SER A 260 18.52 37.25 22.79
CA SER A 260 19.59 38.09 23.31
C SER A 260 19.01 39.44 23.71
N HIS A 261 18.42 39.50 24.90
CA HIS A 261 18.44 40.73 25.68
C HIS A 261 19.79 40.78 26.40
N ASP A 262 20.75 41.52 25.83
CA ASP A 262 21.67 42.27 26.69
C ASP A 262 22.27 43.45 25.93
N SER A 263 21.79 44.63 26.30
CA SER A 263 22.33 45.92 25.90
C SER A 263 23.05 46.47 27.13
N GLN A 264 24.38 46.51 27.14
CA GLN A 264 25.15 47.67 27.62
C GLN A 264 26.68 47.45 27.67
N LYS A 265 27.38 48.46 27.11
CA LYS A 265 28.75 48.95 27.42
C LYS A 265 29.94 48.28 26.74
N SER A 266 30.46 48.94 25.70
CA SER A 266 31.71 49.71 25.82
C SER A 266 31.98 50.51 24.54
N VAL A 267 31.99 51.85 24.67
CA VAL A 267 32.37 52.83 23.65
C VAL A 267 33.76 53.36 24.00
N ARG A 268 34.72 53.23 23.08
CA ARG A 268 35.91 54.12 22.91
C ARG A 268 36.23 54.16 21.41
N SER A 269 35.86 55.25 20.73
CA SER A 269 36.74 56.36 20.27
C SER A 269 37.80 55.88 19.27
N TYR A 270 37.90 56.38 18.03
CA TYR A 270 38.20 57.78 17.70
C TYR A 270 37.72 58.17 16.28
N SER A 271 37.17 59.39 16.18
CA SER A 271 37.00 60.18 14.97
C SER A 271 38.30 60.94 14.63
N LYS A 272 38.73 60.89 13.36
CA LYS A 272 39.58 61.87 12.65
C LYS A 272 39.04 61.94 11.22
N VAL A 273 38.22 62.92 10.83
CA VAL A 273 38.53 64.31 10.44
C VAL A 273 39.47 64.38 9.23
N PHE A 274 38.94 64.64 8.02
CA PHE A 274 39.02 65.94 7.32
C PHE A 274 38.41 65.85 5.91
N SER A 275 37.48 66.77 5.63
CA SER A 275 37.05 67.17 4.30
C SER A 275 38.09 68.09 3.65
N ALA A 276 38.27 68.02 2.32
CA ALA A 276 38.30 69.17 1.41
C ALA A 276 38.84 68.75 0.02
N LEU A 277 38.06 68.98 -1.04
CA LEU A 277 38.39 69.99 -2.06
C LEU A 277 37.35 70.01 -3.20
N PHE A 278 36.73 71.19 -3.29
CA PHE A 278 36.00 71.86 -4.37
C PHE A 278 36.28 71.37 -5.80
N LYS A 279 35.25 71.13 -6.62
CA LYS A 279 34.64 72.09 -7.57
C LYS A 279 35.65 72.84 -8.45
N THR A 280 35.60 72.59 -9.75
CA THR A 280 35.62 73.61 -10.82
C THR A 280 34.78 73.14 -12.04
N PRO A 281 34.28 74.06 -12.90
CA PRO A 281 32.91 74.00 -13.43
C PRO A 281 32.79 73.96 -14.98
N LEU A 282 31.53 73.75 -15.41
CA LEU A 282 30.77 74.22 -16.59
C LEU A 282 31.44 74.67 -17.92
N ALA A 283 30.73 74.26 -19.00
CA ALA A 283 30.71 74.70 -20.41
C ALA A 283 31.88 74.18 -21.27
N VAL A 284 31.69 73.54 -22.43
CA VAL A 284 30.66 73.61 -23.50
C VAL A 284 30.35 72.21 -24.02
#